data_AF-A0A026W488-F1
#
_entry.id   AF-A0A026W488-F1
#
_cell.length_a   1.000
_cell.length_b   1.000
_cell.length_c   1.000
_cell.angle_alpha   90.00
_cell.angle_beta   90.00
_cell.angle_gamma   90.00
#
_symmetry.space_group_name_H-M   'P 1'
#
loop_
_entity.id
_entity.type
_entity.pdbx_description
1 polymer ?
#
loop_
_entity_poly.entity_id
_entity_poly.type
_entity_poly.pdbx_seq_one_letter_code
_entity_poly.pdbx_strand_id
1 'polypeptide(L)'
;MYSIIIFIPLMIISGDLVSVYNYDKLGQPFFWGAMTVGGVFGFAIGYFTALQIKVTSPLTHNVSGTAKACAQTVLATYWFNEEKSFLWWMSNVVVLAASAFYARIRQLDLSKEYKAAEAQQLKV
;
A
#
# COMPACT_ATOMS: atom_id res chain seq x y z
N MET A 1 -16.63 -3.64 8.22
CA MET A 1 -18.10 -3.82 8.29
C MET A 1 -18.83 -2.75 7.49
N TYR A 2 -18.59 -1.45 7.74
CA TYR A 2 -19.22 -0.35 6.98
C TYR A 2 -18.97 -0.40 5.45
N SER A 3 -17.81 -0.88 5.02
CA SER A 3 -17.49 -1.00 3.58
C SER A 3 -18.48 -1.89 2.82
N ILE A 4 -18.98 -2.99 3.41
CA ILE A 4 -19.93 -3.89 2.73
C ILE A 4 -21.28 -3.21 2.52
N ILE A 5 -21.72 -2.39 3.49
CA ILE A 5 -22.98 -1.65 3.44
C ILE A 5 -22.94 -0.60 2.32
N ILE A 6 -21.79 0.04 2.09
CA ILE A 6 -21.61 1.04 1.02
C ILE A 6 -21.39 0.36 -0.34
N PHE A 7 -20.75 -0.82 -0.36
CA PHE A 7 -20.36 -1.49 -1.59
C PHE A 7 -21.57 -2.08 -2.36
N ILE A 8 -22.56 -2.64 -1.66
CA ILE A 8 -23.76 -3.23 -2.28
C ILE A 8 -24.57 -2.20 -3.12
N PRO A 9 -24.99 -1.03 -2.59
CA PRO A 9 -25.72 -0.05 -3.39
C PRO A 9 -24.88 0.51 -4.53
N LEU A 10 -23.57 0.70 -4.33
CA LEU A 10 -22.67 1.15 -5.39
C LEU A 10 -22.60 0.13 -6.54
N MET A 11 -22.54 -1.16 -6.24
CA MET A 11 -22.51 -2.24 -7.23
C MET A 11 -23.82 -2.37 -8.02
N ILE A 12 -24.95 -2.02 -7.41
CA ILE A 12 -26.25 -1.91 -8.11
C ILE A 12 -26.22 -0.74 -9.10
N ILE A 13 -25.74 0.42 -8.67
CA ILE A 13 -25.71 1.65 -9.49
C ILE A 13 -24.74 1.50 -10.67
N SER A 14 -23.56 0.90 -10.45
CA SER A 14 -22.55 0.68 -11.48
C SER A 14 -22.94 -0.39 -12.51
N GLY A 15 -23.98 -1.20 -12.24
CA GLY A 15 -24.40 -2.31 -13.10
C GLY A 15 -23.53 -3.56 -13.00
N ASP A 16 -22.55 -3.57 -12.09
CA ASP A 16 -21.60 -4.67 -11.90
C ASP A 16 -22.29 -5.98 -11.49
N LEU A 17 -23.43 -5.91 -10.80
CA LEU A 17 -24.22 -7.09 -10.42
C LEU A 17 -24.67 -7.94 -11.62
N VAL A 18 -25.07 -7.30 -12.72
CA VAL A 18 -25.51 -8.00 -13.93
C VAL A 18 -24.32 -8.64 -14.63
N SER A 19 -23.18 -7.93 -14.67
CA SER A 19 -21.92 -8.44 -15.21
C SER A 19 -21.39 -9.64 -14.45
N VAL A 20 -21.49 -9.63 -13.11
CA VAL A 20 -21.09 -10.77 -12.26
C VAL A 20 -22.04 -11.95 -12.46
N TYR A 21 -23.35 -11.73 -12.52
CA TYR A 21 -24.32 -12.81 -12.72
C TYR A 21 -24.15 -13.53 -14.07
N ASN A 22 -23.83 -12.78 -15.13
CA ASN A 22 -23.61 -13.32 -16.48
C ASN A 22 -22.19 -13.88 -16.68
N TYR A 23 -21.37 -13.96 -15.62
CA TYR A 23 -20.01 -14.49 -15.74
C TYR A 23 -20.02 -16.02 -15.72
N ASP A 24 -19.76 -16.65 -16.86
CA ASP A 24 -19.78 -18.11 -17.05
C ASP A 24 -18.90 -18.90 -16.07
N LYS A 25 -17.84 -18.28 -15.52
CA LYS A 25 -16.90 -18.93 -14.60
C LYS A 25 -17.20 -18.68 -13.12
N LEU A 26 -18.33 -18.05 -12.80
CA LEU A 26 -18.70 -17.76 -11.41
C LEU A 26 -18.79 -19.02 -10.54
N GLY A 27 -19.18 -20.16 -11.12
CA GLY A 27 -19.26 -21.45 -10.42
C GLY A 27 -17.92 -22.17 -10.26
N GLN A 28 -16.82 -21.67 -10.83
CA GLN A 28 -15.55 -22.39 -10.80
C GLN A 28 -14.88 -22.30 -9.42
N PRO A 29 -14.38 -23.41 -8.85
CA PRO A 29 -13.67 -23.39 -7.57
C PRO A 29 -12.43 -22.48 -7.59
N PHE A 30 -11.77 -22.37 -8.74
CA PHE A 30 -10.63 -21.47 -8.93
C PHE A 30 -11.03 -19.99 -8.77
N PHE A 31 -12.21 -19.59 -9.28
CA PHE A 31 -12.72 -18.23 -9.14
C PHE A 31 -12.89 -17.88 -7.66
N TRP A 32 -13.57 -18.73 -6.89
CA TRP A 32 -13.75 -18.51 -5.46
C TRP A 32 -12.44 -18.58 -4.69
N GLY A 33 -11.52 -19.48 -5.05
CA GLY A 33 -10.18 -19.54 -4.48
C GLY A 33 -9.41 -18.24 -4.67
N ALA A 34 -9.36 -17.72 -5.90
CA ALA A 34 -8.72 -16.44 -6.21
C ALA A 34 -9.40 -15.26 -5.48
N MET A 35 -10.73 -15.25 -5.40
CA MET A 35 -11.49 -14.23 -4.68
C MET A 35 -11.22 -14.25 -3.17
N THR A 36 -11.21 -15.44 -2.55
CA THR A 36 -10.90 -15.59 -1.12
C THR A 36 -9.47 -15.17 -0.81
N VAL A 37 -8.50 -15.63 -1.61
CA VAL A 37 -7.09 -15.26 -1.45
C VAL A 37 -6.91 -13.75 -1.61
N GLY A 38 -7.50 -13.15 -2.65
CA GLY A 38 -7.51 -11.70 -2.85
C GLY A 38 -8.14 -10.95 -1.67
N GLY A 39 -9.25 -11.45 -1.13
CA GLY A 39 -9.90 -10.89 0.05
C GLY A 39 -9.02 -10.94 1.31
N VAL A 40 -8.33 -12.05 1.55
CA VAL A 40 -7.38 -12.20 2.67
C VAL A 40 -6.22 -11.21 2.54
N PHE A 41 -5.60 -11.11 1.36
CA PHE A 41 -4.53 -10.14 1.13
C PHE A 41 -5.02 -8.69 1.21
N GLY A 42 -6.21 -8.39 0.68
CA GLY A 42 -6.82 -7.06 0.80
C GLY A 42 -7.07 -6.66 2.24
N PHE A 43 -7.60 -7.57 3.06
CA PHE A 43 -7.76 -7.36 4.50
C PHE A 43 -6.41 -7.16 5.20
N ALA A 44 -5.43 -8.01 4.92
CA ALA A 44 -4.10 -7.90 5.50
C ALA A 44 -3.43 -6.56 5.16
N ILE A 45 -3.50 -6.11 3.90
CA ILE A 45 -3.00 -4.81 3.48
C ILE A 45 -3.68 -3.69 4.28
N GLY A 46 -5.00 -3.73 4.44
CA GLY A 46 -5.73 -2.74 5.24
C GLY A 46 -5.29 -2.72 6.70
N TYR A 47 -5.09 -3.89 7.31
CA TYR A 47 -4.60 -4.02 8.68
C TYR A 47 -3.18 -3.47 8.84
N PHE A 48 -2.25 -3.87 7.96
CA PHE A 48 -0.87 -3.40 8.00
C PHE A 48 -0.76 -1.90 7.72
N THR A 49 -1.58 -1.35 6.82
CA THR A 49 -1.65 0.10 6.59
C THR A 49 -2.07 0.84 7.87
N ALA A 50 -3.11 0.37 8.56
CA ALA A 50 -3.53 0.97 9.82
C ALA A 50 -2.45 0.87 10.91
N LEU A 51 -1.78 -0.28 11.03
CA LEU A 51 -0.66 -0.45 11.94
C LEU A 51 0.51 0.48 11.60
N GLN A 52 0.89 0.57 10.33
CA GLN A 52 1.98 1.43 9.87
C GLN A 52 1.70 2.89 10.22
N ILE A 53 0.49 3.37 9.96
CA ILE A 53 0.09 4.74 10.33
C ILE A 53 0.15 4.93 11.85
N LYS A 54 -0.32 3.95 12.63
CA LYS A 54 -0.34 4.01 14.10
C LYS A 54 1.05 4.07 14.72
N VAL A 55 2.02 3.31 14.20
CA VAL A 55 3.39 3.24 14.76
C VAL A 55 4.35 4.26 14.15
N THR A 56 3.95 4.95 13.07
CA THR A 56 4.75 5.99 12.43
C THR A 56 4.00 7.32 12.37
N SER A 57 3.45 7.68 11.22
CA SER A 57 2.55 8.81 11.01
C SER A 57 1.82 8.66 9.67
N PRO A 58 0.68 9.35 9.46
CA PRO A 58 0.03 9.41 8.15
C PRO A 58 0.96 9.91 7.04
N LEU A 59 1.87 10.84 7.36
CA LEU A 59 2.87 11.36 6.42
C LEU A 59 3.89 10.29 6.01
N THR A 60 4.43 9.56 6.99
CA THR A 60 5.41 8.48 6.75
C THR A 60 4.80 7.34 5.95
N HIS A 61 3.53 6.99 6.20
CA HIS A 61 2.79 6.03 5.38
C HIS A 61 2.68 6.49 3.92
N ASN A 62 2.32 7.76 3.67
CA ASN A 62 2.22 8.27 2.30
C ASN A 62 3.56 8.27 1.56
N VAL A 63 4.64 8.72 2.20
CA VAL A 63 5.98 8.68 1.60
C VAL A 63 6.42 7.24 1.31
N SER A 64 6.16 6.32 2.24
CA SER A 64 6.42 4.89 2.06
C SER A 64 5.58 4.28 0.93
N GLY A 65 4.33 4.72 0.77
CA GLY A 65 3.44 4.28 -0.30
C GLY A 65 3.95 4.69 -1.68
N THR A 66 4.39 5.94 -1.82
CA THR A 66 5.02 6.43 -3.06
C THR A 66 6.29 5.66 -3.39
N ALA A 67 7.16 5.42 -2.41
CA ALA A 67 8.38 4.64 -2.60
C ALA A 67 8.08 3.21 -3.05
N LYS A 68 7.08 2.56 -2.41
CA LYS A 68 6.64 1.20 -2.78
C LYS A 68 6.12 1.16 -4.22
N ALA A 69 5.26 2.09 -4.62
CA ALA A 69 4.71 2.15 -5.98
C ALA A 69 5.78 2.42 -7.04
N CYS A 70 6.74 3.31 -6.74
CA CYS A 70 7.87 3.59 -7.62
C CYS A 70 8.77 2.36 -7.78
N ALA A 71 9.12 1.69 -6.68
CA ALA A 71 9.88 0.45 -6.72
C ALA A 71 9.16 -0.65 -7.50
N GLN A 72 7.84 -0.80 -7.31
CA GLN A 72 7.01 -1.75 -8.05
C GLN A 72 7.04 -1.46 -9.56
N THR A 73 6.96 -0.19 -9.96
CA THR A 73 7.02 0.18 -11.38
C THR A 73 8.39 -0.14 -11.98
N VAL A 74 9.49 0.16 -11.29
CA VAL A 74 10.85 -0.17 -11.75
C VAL A 74 11.05 -1.68 -11.90
N LEU A 75 10.58 -2.47 -10.92
CA LEU A 75 10.60 -3.94 -10.97
C LEU A 75 9.77 -4.48 -12.14
N ALA A 76 8.59 -3.90 -12.39
CA ALA A 76 7.74 -4.29 -13.50
C ALA A 76 8.41 -4.03 -14.86
N THR A 77 9.05 -2.86 -15.05
CA THR A 77 9.81 -2.55 -16.27
C THR A 77 10.88 -3.60 -16.55
N TYR A 78 11.60 -4.06 -15.52
CA TYR A 78 12.60 -5.12 -15.66
C TYR A 78 11.98 -6.47 -15.99
N TRP A 79 10.90 -6.85 -15.32
CA TRP A 79 10.23 -8.14 -15.53
C TRP A 79 9.59 -8.26 -16.92
N PHE A 80 8.97 -7.19 -17.40
CA PHE A 80 8.29 -7.15 -18.70
C PHE A 80 9.19 -6.73 -19.87
N ASN A 81 10.50 -6.49 -19.62
CA ASN A 81 11.46 -6.02 -20.62
C ASN A 81 10.97 -4.76 -21.38
N GLU A 82 10.35 -3.83 -20.66
CA GLU A 82 9.87 -2.59 -21.26
C GLU A 82 11.00 -1.57 -21.41
N GLU A 83 11.18 -1.01 -22.61
CA GLU A 83 12.10 0.10 -22.81
C GLU A 83 11.46 1.43 -22.39
N LYS A 84 12.17 2.19 -21.55
CA LYS A 84 11.72 3.50 -21.03
C LYS A 84 12.76 4.57 -21.33
N SER A 85 12.28 5.81 -21.49
CA SER A 85 13.13 6.96 -21.74
C SER A 85 14.05 7.26 -20.55
N PHE A 86 15.19 7.88 -20.81
CA PHE A 86 16.13 8.29 -19.77
C PHE A 86 15.49 9.20 -18.71
N LEU A 87 14.57 10.08 -19.12
CA LEU A 87 13.84 10.99 -18.23
C LEU A 87 12.95 10.23 -17.24
N TRP A 88 12.35 9.13 -17.69
CA TRP A 88 11.55 8.26 -16.83
C TRP A 88 12.40 7.60 -15.75
N TRP A 89 13.60 7.11 -16.11
CA TRP A 89 14.55 6.54 -15.15
C TRP A 89 15.03 7.58 -14.13
N MET A 90 15.40 8.78 -14.59
CA MET A 90 15.76 9.89 -13.71
C MET A 90 14.65 10.24 -12.73
N SER A 91 13.39 10.29 -13.18
CA SER A 91 12.25 10.57 -12.31
C SER A 91 12.10 9.51 -11.20
N ASN A 92 12.16 8.22 -11.54
CA ASN A 92 12.06 7.15 -10.53
C ASN A 92 13.22 7.19 -9.54
N VAL A 93 14.46 7.44 -10.01
CA VAL A 93 15.63 7.57 -9.14
C VAL A 93 15.47 8.75 -8.17
N VAL A 94 15.03 9.90 -8.64
CA VAL A 94 14.79 11.09 -7.80
C VAL A 94 13.73 10.80 -6.74
N VAL A 95 12.61 10.17 -7.11
CA VAL A 95 11.53 9.83 -6.16
C VAL A 95 12.03 8.85 -5.09
N LEU A 96 12.73 7.78 -5.48
CA LEU A 96 13.27 6.80 -4.53
C LEU A 96 14.32 7.42 -3.60
N ALA A 97 15.23 8.25 -4.14
CA ALA A 97 16.25 8.93 -3.35
C ALA A 97 15.63 9.92 -2.35
N ALA A 98 14.63 10.71 -2.78
CA ALA A 98 13.91 11.63 -1.90
C ALA A 98 13.18 10.88 -0.77
N SER A 99 12.50 9.77 -1.09
CA SER A 99 11.85 8.94 -0.08
C SER A 99 12.85 8.31 0.90
N ALA A 100 14.00 7.85 0.41
CA ALA A 100 15.06 7.30 1.26
C ALA A 100 15.67 8.35 2.19
N PHE A 101 15.90 9.57 1.68
CA PHE A 101 16.43 10.69 2.47
C PHE A 101 15.44 11.08 3.57
N TYR A 102 14.15 11.21 3.24
CA TYR A 102 13.10 11.46 4.23
C TYR A 102 13.06 10.37 5.31
N ALA A 103 13.13 9.09 4.90
CA ALA A 103 13.13 7.97 5.83
C ALA A 103 14.32 8.04 6.81
N ARG A 104 15.50 8.45 6.33
CA ARG A 104 16.69 8.61 7.18
C ARG A 104 16.53 9.73 8.22
N ILE A 105 16.05 10.90 7.81
CA ILE A 105 15.81 12.01 8.75
C ILE A 105 14.79 11.58 9.80
N ARG A 106 13.67 11.01 9.37
CA ARG A 106 12.61 10.58 10.30
C ARG A 106 13.10 9.50 11.26
N GLN A 107 13.93 8.56 10.79
CA GLN A 107 14.54 7.54 11.65
C GLN A 107 15.41 8.16 12.75
N LEU A 108 16.20 9.19 12.41
CA LEU A 108 17.03 9.90 13.39
C LEU A 108 16.17 10.66 14.42
N ASP A 109 15.11 11.32 13.97
CA ASP A 109 14.22 12.07 14.86
C ASP A 109 13.49 11.15 15.85
N LEU A 110 12.91 10.04 15.38
CA LEU A 110 12.30 9.05 16.28
C LEU A 110 13.33 8.53 17.30
N SER A 111 14.55 8.23 16.86
CA SER A 111 15.58 7.71 17.78
C SER A 111 15.95 8.70 18.88
N LYS A 112 15.88 10.01 18.62
CA LYS A 112 16.10 11.05 19.62
C LYS A 112 14.92 11.14 20.58
N GLU A 113 13.70 11.11 20.06
CA GLU A 113 12.46 11.12 20.86
C GLU A 113 12.41 9.92 21.82
N TYR A 114 12.74 8.72 21.35
CA TYR A 114 12.80 7.51 22.20
C TYR A 114 13.83 7.64 23.33
N LYS A 115 15.04 8.12 23.03
CA LYS A 115 16.09 8.32 24.04
C LYS A 115 15.71 9.40 25.06
N ALA A 116 15.04 10.46 24.63
CA ALA A 116 14.56 11.51 25.52
C ALA A 116 13.46 11.01 26.47
N ALA A 117 12.53 10.20 25.96
CA ALA A 117 11.47 9.58 26.76
C ALA A 117 12.03 8.61 27.82
N GLU A 118 13.01 7.78 27.44
CA GLU A 118 13.70 6.87 28.38
C GLU A 118 14.43 7.63 29.49
N ALA A 119 15.15 8.71 29.15
CA ALA A 119 15.84 9.56 30.10
C ALA A 119 14.89 10.31 31.06
N GLN A 120 13.64 10.56 30.65
CA GLN A 120 12.60 11.12 31.51
C GLN A 120 12.00 10.07 32.46
N GLN A 121 11.80 8.84 32.01
CA GLN A 121 11.28 7.75 32.86
C GLN A 121 12.27 7.34 33.95
N LEU A 122 13.58 7.38 33.67
CA LEU A 122 14.62 7.11 34.66
C LEU A 122 14.78 8.19 35.74
N LYS A 123 14.17 9.37 35.54
CA LYS A 123 14.21 10.49 36.50
C LYS A 123 12.98 10.55 37.42
N VAL A 124 12.03 9.62 37.27
CA VAL A 124 10.84 9.43 38.13
C VAL A 124 11.10 8.29 39.09
#